data_AF-A0A7G8HI76-F1
#
_entry.id   AF-A0A7G8HI76-F1
#
_cell.length_a   1.000
_cell.length_b   1.000
_cell.length_c   1.000
_cell.angle_alpha   90.00
_cell.angle_beta   90.00
_cell.angle_gamma   90.00
#
_symmetry.space_group_name_H-M   'P 1'
#
loop_
_entity.id
_entity.type
_entity.pdbx_description
1 polymer ?
#
loop_
_entity_poly.entity_id
_entity_poly.type
_entity_poly.pdbx_seq_one_letter_code
_entity_poly.pdbx_strand_id
1 'polypeptide(L)' 'MAGSLFPLVYAACLVFLLLQAFRMMRPGKAVLTRAMQRSDRTGLVTTHPELLNEQGELTKDDLLVVRFPDQGSLESSAN' A
#
# COMPACT_ATOMS: atom_id res chain seq x y z
N MET A 1 -6.00 -38.71 43.05
CA MET A 1 -5.57 -38.46 41.66
C MET A 1 -6.44 -37.41 40.93
N ALA A 2 -7.11 -36.49 41.65
CA ALA A 2 -7.94 -35.44 41.02
C ALA A 2 -7.22 -34.08 40.92
N GLY A 3 -6.16 -33.86 41.71
CA GLY A 3 -5.45 -32.58 41.76
C GLY A 3 -4.60 -32.26 40.53
N SER A 4 -4.23 -33.26 39.71
CA SER A 4 -3.46 -33.04 38.47
C SER A 4 -4.33 -32.70 37.25
N LEU A 5 -5.65 -32.94 37.30
CA LEU A 5 -6.55 -32.55 36.21
C LEU A 5 -6.75 -31.03 36.14
N PHE A 6 -6.80 -30.37 37.29
CA PHE A 6 -7.02 -28.92 37.39
C PHE A 6 -5.97 -28.10 36.62
N PRO A 7 -4.65 -28.31 36.81
CA PRO A 7 -3.64 -27.59 36.02
C PRO A 7 -3.67 -27.97 34.54
N LEU A 8 -4.08 -29.19 34.19
CA LEU A 8 -4.13 -29.68 32.81
C LEU A 8 -5.27 -29.02 32.02
N VAL A 9 -6.45 -28.89 32.64
CA VAL A 9 -7.60 -28.15 32.09
C VAL A 9 -7.27 -26.66 31.97
N TYR A 10 -6.62 -26.08 32.98
CA TYR A 10 -6.20 -24.68 32.94
C TYR A 10 -5.22 -24.41 31.81
N ALA A 11 -4.20 -25.26 31.64
CA ALA A 11 -3.24 -25.16 30.55
C ALA A 11 -3.92 -25.30 29.18
N ALA A 12 -4.87 -26.23 29.03
CA ALA A 12 -5.64 -26.40 27.80
C ALA A 12 -6.45 -25.15 27.46
N CYS A 13 -7.16 -24.57 28.44
CA CYS A 13 -7.89 -23.31 28.27
C CYS A 13 -6.96 -22.16 27.89
N LEU A 14 -5.80 -22.04 28.54
CA LEU A 14 -4.82 -20.99 28.26
C LEU A 14 -4.29 -21.08 26.82
N VAL A 15 -3.89 -22.27 26.38
CA VAL A 15 -3.43 -22.51 25.00
C VAL A 15 -4.54 -22.23 24.00
N PHE A 16 -5.77 -22.65 24.29
CA PHE A 16 -6.93 -22.40 23.43
C PHE A 16 -7.19 -20.90 23.23
N LEU A 17 -7.18 -20.13 24.32
CA LEU A 17 -7.35 -18.67 24.26
C LEU A 17 -6.22 -17.97 23.51
N LEU A 18 -4.97 -18.41 23.70
CA LEU A 18 -3.82 -17.92 22.92
C LEU A 18 -4.02 -18.17 21.43
N LEU A 19 -4.36 -19.40 21.04
CA LEU A 19 -4.62 -19.74 19.64
C LEU A 19 -5.75 -18.92 19.03
N GLN A 20 -6.82 -18.67 19.79
CA GLN A 20 -7.90 -17.79 19.34
C GLN A 20 -7.43 -16.35 19.13
N ALA A 21 -6.69 -15.79 20.07
CA ALA A 21 -6.18 -14.43 19.96
C ALA A 21 -5.25 -14.27 18.76
N PHE A 22 -4.28 -15.19 18.58
CA PHE A 22 -3.40 -15.19 17.41
C PHE A 22 -4.18 -15.37 16.10
N ARG A 23 -5.21 -16.22 16.08
CA ARG A 23 -6.05 -16.41 14.90
C ARG A 23 -6.86 -15.15 14.56
N MET A 24 -7.34 -14.42 15.56
CA MET A 24 -8.07 -13.14 15.41
C MET A 24 -7.14 -12.00 14.97
N MET A 25 -5.90 -11.98 15.44
CA MET A 25 -4.90 -10.95 15.13
C MET A 25 -4.24 -11.12 13.76
N ARG A 26 -4.42 -12.25 13.08
CA ARG A 26 -3.93 -12.40 11.71
C ARG A 26 -4.63 -11.36 10.84
N PRO A 27 -3.91 -10.39 10.24
CA PRO A 27 -4.52 -9.43 9.35
C PRO A 27 -5.21 -10.22 8.25
N GLY A 28 -6.54 -10.11 8.19
CA GLY A 28 -7.32 -10.78 7.16
C GLY A 28 -6.76 -10.38 5.80
N LYS A 29 -6.70 -11.32 4.85
CA LYS A 29 -6.23 -11.05 3.48
C LYS A 29 -6.86 -9.76 2.89
N ALA A 30 -8.10 -9.46 3.28
CA ALA A 30 -8.84 -8.24 2.96
C ALA A 30 -8.14 -6.92 3.35
N VAL A 31 -7.42 -6.87 4.47
CA VAL A 31 -6.68 -5.68 4.94
C VAL A 31 -5.41 -5.49 4.12
N LEU A 32 -4.71 -6.59 3.79
CA LEU A 32 -3.54 -6.56 2.92
C LEU A 32 -3.91 -6.15 1.50
N THR A 33 -5.02 -6.66 0.95
CA THR A 33 -5.52 -6.24 -0.36
C THR A 33 -5.98 -4.80 -0.36
N ARG A 34 -6.65 -4.30 0.70
CA ARG A 34 -7.02 -2.87 0.81
C ARG A 34 -5.82 -1.94 0.91
N ALA A 35 -4.77 -2.34 1.62
CA ALA A 35 -3.54 -1.56 1.72
C ALA A 35 -2.81 -1.48 0.38
N MET A 36 -2.81 -2.58 -0.39
CA MET A 36 -2.24 -2.63 -1.74
C MET A 36 -3.12 -1.89 -2.78
N GLN A 37 -4.43 -1.82 -2.56
CA GLN A 37 -5.35 -1.06 -3.42
C GLN A 37 -5.39 0.45 -3.10
N ARG A 38 -4.72 0.91 -2.04
CA ARG A 38 -4.68 2.32 -1.65
C ARG A 38 -3.71 3.13 -2.52
N SER A 39 -3.86 3.00 -3.85
CA SER A 39 -3.18 3.84 -4.85
C SER A 39 -3.98 5.10 -5.19
N ASP A 40 -5.18 5.28 -4.66
CA ASP A 40 -5.98 6.47 -4.92
C ASP A 40 -6.92 6.75 -3.74
N ARG A 41 -6.95 8.00 -3.29
CA ARG A 41 -7.78 8.48 -2.17
C ARG A 41 -9.21 8.83 -2.60
N THR A 42 -9.47 8.87 -3.91
CA THR A 42 -10.80 9.18 -4.46
C THR A 42 -11.55 7.93 -4.93
N GLY A 43 -10.83 6.86 -5.28
CA GLY A 43 -11.41 5.68 -5.93
C GLY A 43 -11.79 5.94 -7.39
N LEU A 44 -11.45 7.11 -7.92
CA LEU A 44 -11.60 7.48 -9.32
C LEU A 44 -10.23 7.39 -9.98
N VAL A 45 -10.14 6.54 -11.00
CA VAL A 45 -8.98 6.54 -11.90
C VAL A 45 -8.98 7.88 -12.64
N THR A 46 -8.31 8.87 -12.07
CA THR A 46 -8.12 10.18 -12.70
C THR A 46 -6.86 10.10 -13.55
N THR A 47 -7.04 9.79 -14.83
CA THR A 47 -6.00 10.06 -15.82
C THR A 47 -6.08 11.53 -16.18
N HIS A 48 -4.97 12.25 -16.04
CA HIS A 48 -4.91 13.65 -16.44
C HIS A 48 -5.21 13.81 -17.95
N PRO A 49 -6.03 14.80 -18.37
CA PRO A 49 -6.52 14.90 -19.75
C PRO A 49 -5.41 15.06 -20.81
N GLU A 50 -4.27 15.64 -20.44
CA GLU A 50 -3.09 15.76 -21.30
C GLU A 50 -2.43 14.42 -21.65
N LEU A 51 -2.78 13.34 -20.94
CA LEU A 51 -2.32 11.98 -21.22
C LEU A 51 -3.27 11.24 -22.16
N LEU A 52 -4.36 11.85 -22.62
CA LEU A 52 -5.30 11.24 -23.55
C LEU A 52 -5.14 11.84 -24.95
N ASN A 53 -5.28 11.01 -25.97
CA ASN A 53 -5.39 11.46 -27.36
C ASN A 53 -6.80 11.99 -27.66
N GLU A 54 -7.01 12.49 -28.88
CA GLU A 54 -8.32 13.03 -29.33
C GLU A 54 -9.46 12.00 -29.25
N GLN A 55 -9.12 10.71 -29.24
CA GLN A 55 -10.06 9.59 -29.17
C GLN A 55 -10.33 9.14 -27.73
N GLY A 56 -9.69 9.76 -26.73
CA GLY A 56 -9.85 9.41 -25.32
C GLY A 56 -9.10 8.15 -24.90
N GLU A 57 -8.08 7.73 -25.65
CA GLU A 57 -7.15 6.66 -25.27
C GLU A 57 -5.84 7.24 -24.74
N LEU A 58 -5.05 6.44 -24.01
CA LEU A 58 -3.75 6.89 -23.51
C LEU A 58 -2.82 7.27 -24.67
N THR A 59 -2.32 8.51 -24.62
CA THR A 59 -1.42 9.05 -25.63
C THR A 59 -0.13 8.24 -25.70
N LYS A 60 0.32 7.97 -26.92
CA LYS A 60 1.59 7.28 -27.21
C LYS A 60 2.66 8.25 -27.72
N ASP A 61 2.29 9.51 -27.89
CA ASP A 61 3.17 10.56 -28.37
C ASP A 61 4.12 11.03 -27.26
N ASP A 62 5.30 11.52 -27.66
CA ASP A 62 6.26 12.07 -26.72
C ASP A 62 5.71 13.36 -26.07
N LEU A 63 5.59 13.35 -24.74
CA LEU A 63 5.17 14.53 -23.99
C LEU A 63 6.26 15.59 -23.99
N LEU A 64 5.91 16.81 -24.37
CA LEU A 64 6.80 17.96 -24.29
C LEU A 64 7.05 18.31 -22.82
N VAL A 65 8.30 18.16 -22.38
CA VAL A 65 8.72 18.54 -21.02
C VAL A 65 9.63 19.76 -21.10
N VAL A 66 9.22 20.86 -20.48
CA VAL A 66 10.08 22.03 -20.31
C VAL A 66 11.00 21.80 -19.12
N ARG A 67 12.31 21.76 -19.36
CA ARG A 67 13.33 21.75 -18.31
C ARG A 67 13.78 23.18 -18.07
N PHE A 68 13.56 23.68 -16.86
CA PHE A 68 14.13 24.95 -16.44
C PHE A 68 15.59 24.72 -16.03
N PRO A 69 16.55 25.50 -16.56
CA PRO A 69 17.93 25.40 -16.11
C PRO A 69 18.01 25.81 -14.63
N ASP A 70 18.79 25.06 -13.86
CA ASP A 70 19.08 25.42 -12.49
C ASP A 70 19.91 26.71 -12.50
N GLN A 71 19.56 27.68 -11.66
CA GLN A 71 20.07 29.05 -11.75
C GLN A 71 21.60 29.16 -11.54
N GLY A 72 22.25 28.07 -11.12
CA GLY A 72 23.70 27.97 -10.95
C GLY A 72 24.51 27.52 -12.17
N SER A 73 23.90 27.16 -13.31
CA SER A 73 24.65 26.67 -14.49
C SER A 73 24.99 27.75 -15.54
N LEU A 74 24.40 28.94 -15.43
CA LEU A 74 24.53 30.01 -16.45
C LEU A 74 25.80 30.85 -16.29
N GLU A 75 26.54 30.72 -15.18
CA GLU A 75 27.71 31.55 -14.88
C GLU A 75 29.03 30.97 -15.45
N SER A 76 29.04 29.72 -15.91
CA SER A 76 30.28 29.03 -16.34
C SER A 76 30.58 29.09 -17.85
N SER A 77 29.71 29.67 -18.68
CA SER A 77 29.89 29.71 -20.15
C SER A 77 30.31 31.09 -20.71
N ALA A 78 30.67 32.04 -19.84
CA ALA A 78 31.09 33.38 -20.24
C ALA A 78 32.58 33.70 -19.96
N ASN A 79 33.48 32.71 -20.08
CA ASN A 79 34.93 32.90 -20.11
C ASN A 79 35.57 32.12 -21.25
#